data_AF-V9G571-F1
#
_entry.id   AF-V9G571-F1
#
_cell.length_a   1.000
_cell.length_b   1.000
_cell.length_c   1.000
_cell.angle_alpha   90.00
_cell.angle_beta   90.00
_cell.angle_gamma   90.00
#
_symmetry.space_group_name_H-M   'P 1'
#
loop_
_entity.id
_entity.type
_entity.pdbx_description
1 polymer ?
#
loop_
_entity_poly.entity_id
_entity_poly.type
_entity_poly.pdbx_seq_one_letter_code
_entity_poly.pdbx_strand_id
1 'polypeptide(L)' 'MKTLIMFQNKPVPVYFTTDSKQPVQKVLKLLTSALEHKIAYGKNALQKCLNSLISIEIEGSEAILHSKSENDSLALSLF' A
#
# COMPACT_ATOMS: atom_id res chain seq x y z
N MET A 1 -6.73 -12.51 4.24
CA MET A 1 -7.46 -12.39 2.95
C MET A 1 -6.53 -11.76 1.92
N LYS A 2 -6.71 -12.03 0.61
CA LYS A 2 -5.91 -11.40 -0.48
C LYS A 2 -6.82 -10.74 -1.50
N THR A 3 -6.44 -9.57 -2.01
CA THR A 3 -7.05 -8.92 -3.18
C THR A 3 -5.97 -8.32 -4.09
N LEU A 4 -6.38 -7.79 -5.24
CA LEU A 4 -5.54 -7.04 -6.17
C LEU A 4 -6.05 -5.60 -6.26
N ILE A 5 -5.13 -4.63 -6.31
CA ILE A 5 -5.43 -3.25 -6.71
C ILE A 5 -4.68 -2.93 -8.00
N MET A 6 -5.25 -2.05 -8.82
CA MET A 6 -4.50 -1.45 -9.93
C MET A 6 -3.78 -0.21 -9.42
N PHE A 7 -2.44 -0.23 -9.45
CA PHE A 7 -1.62 0.90 -9.08
C PHE A 7 -0.53 1.10 -10.14
N GLN A 8 -0.39 2.33 -10.66
CA GLN A 8 0.51 2.65 -11.77
C GLN A 8 0.37 1.69 -12.97
N ASN A 9 -0.88 1.37 -13.32
CA ASN A 9 -1.22 0.46 -14.41
C ASN A 9 -0.67 -0.97 -14.24
N LYS A 10 -0.35 -1.38 -13.00
CA LYS A 10 0.12 -2.71 -12.64
C LYS A 10 -0.78 -3.30 -11.55
N PRO A 11 -1.12 -4.60 -11.62
CA PRO A 11 -1.80 -5.27 -10.53
C PRO A 11 -0.85 -5.48 -9.34
N VAL A 12 -1.21 -4.96 -8.17
CA VAL A 12 -0.45 -5.11 -6.93
C VAL A 12 -1.27 -5.94 -5.92
N PRO A 13 -0.74 -7.05 -5.39
CA PRO A 13 -1.40 -7.83 -4.36
C PRO A 13 -1.43 -7.09 -3.02
N VAL A 14 -2.61 -7.08 -2.41
CA VAL A 14 -2.86 -6.55 -1.07
C VAL A 14 -3.31 -7.68 -0.15
N TYR A 15 -2.54 -7.92 0.91
CA TYR A 15 -2.78 -8.92 1.93
C TYR A 15 -3.42 -8.26 3.14
N PHE A 16 -4.46 -8.88 3.68
CA PHE A 16 -5.14 -8.45 4.89
C PHE A 16 -4.89 -9.46 5.99
N THR A 17 -4.35 -8.97 7.10
CA THR A 17 -4.32 -9.70 8.37
C THR A 17 -5.73 -9.85 8.93
N THR A 18 -5.95 -10.89 9.74
CA THR A 18 -7.28 -11.29 10.25
C THR A 18 -7.90 -10.30 11.24
N ASP A 19 -7.18 -9.25 11.64
CA ASP A 19 -7.58 -8.31 12.70
C ASP A 19 -8.18 -6.98 12.20
N SER A 20 -8.41 -6.82 10.89
CA SER A 20 -8.98 -5.57 10.38
C SER A 20 -10.46 -5.43 10.77
N LYS A 21 -10.75 -4.55 11.73
CA LYS A 21 -12.11 -4.20 12.17
C LYS A 21 -12.89 -3.35 11.15
N GLN A 22 -12.23 -2.88 10.08
CA GLN A 22 -12.83 -1.98 9.10
C GLN A 22 -13.26 -2.71 7.83
N PRO A 23 -14.32 -2.23 7.15
CA PRO A 23 -14.72 -2.80 5.86
C PRO A 23 -13.57 -2.72 4.85
N VAL A 24 -13.22 -3.86 4.23
CA VAL A 24 -12.15 -3.98 3.24
C VAL A 24 -12.24 -2.92 2.15
N GLN A 25 -13.43 -2.63 1.64
CA GLN A 25 -13.66 -1.60 0.61
C GLN A 25 -13.23 -0.19 1.06
N LYS A 26 -13.48 0.16 2.33
CA LYS A 26 -13.08 1.46 2.90
C LYS A 26 -11.56 1.55 2.97
N VAL A 27 -10.91 0.49 3.45
CA VAL A 27 -9.45 0.39 3.54
C VAL A 27 -8.81 0.52 2.16
N LEU A 28 -9.33 -0.19 1.16
CA LEU A 28 -8.83 -0.11 -0.22
C LEU A 28 -8.98 1.30 -0.81
N LYS A 29 -10.10 1.98 -0.55
CA LYS A 29 -10.29 3.37 -1.02
C LYS A 29 -9.27 4.32 -0.41
N LEU A 30 -9.03 4.21 0.90
CA LEU A 30 -8.04 5.02 1.61
C LEU A 30 -6.63 4.72 1.11
N LEU A 31 -6.30 3.44 0.95
CA LEU A 31 -5.02 2.98 0.41
C LEU A 31 -4.76 3.56 -0.98
N THR A 32 -5.69 3.39 -1.93
CA THR A 32 -5.53 3.91 -3.29
C THR A 32 -5.32 5.42 -3.28
N SER A 33 -6.13 6.17 -2.55
CA SER A 33 -5.99 7.62 -2.46
C SER A 33 -4.66 8.04 -1.83
N ALA A 34 -4.20 7.34 -0.79
CA ALA A 34 -2.92 7.60 -0.16
C ALA A 34 -1.76 7.32 -1.11
N LEU A 35 -1.78 6.18 -1.82
CA LEU A 35 -0.75 5.82 -2.79
C LEU A 35 -0.67 6.83 -3.95
N GLU A 36 -1.81 7.25 -4.51
CA GLU A 36 -1.90 8.27 -5.57
C GLU A 36 -1.35 9.62 -5.10
N HIS A 37 -1.70 10.05 -3.89
CA HIS A 37 -1.19 11.29 -3.33
C HIS A 37 0.32 11.21 -3.07
N LYS A 38 0.82 10.08 -2.55
CA LYS A 38 2.24 9.90 -2.23
C LYS A 38 3.10 9.72 -3.48
N ILE A 39 2.59 9.16 -4.58
CA ILE A 39 3.35 9.11 -5.83
C ILE A 39 3.45 10.50 -6.47
N ALA A 40 2.38 11.30 -6.42
CA ALA A 40 2.36 12.64 -6.99
C ALA A 40 3.18 13.65 -6.16
N TYR A 41 3.08 13.61 -4.83
CA TYR A 41 3.58 14.67 -3.94
C TYR A 41 4.56 14.19 -2.85
N GLY A 42 4.90 12.90 -2.81
CA GLY A 42 5.80 12.34 -1.81
C GLY A 42 7.27 12.74 -2.01
N LYS A 43 8.09 12.54 -0.97
CA LYS A 43 9.55 12.69 -1.07
C LYS A 43 10.13 11.68 -2.07
N ASN A 44 11.26 12.03 -2.70
CA ASN A 44 11.93 11.19 -3.71
C ASN A 44 12.14 9.73 -3.28
N ALA A 45 12.52 9.48 -2.02
CA ALA A 45 12.70 8.12 -1.51
C ALA A 45 11.39 7.31 -1.49
N LEU A 46 10.28 7.94 -1.09
CA LEU A 46 8.97 7.32 -1.10
C LEU A 46 8.50 7.01 -2.51
N GLN A 47 8.67 7.96 -3.44
CA GLN A 47 8.34 7.74 -4.84
C GLN A 47 9.15 6.58 -5.44
N LYS A 48 10.45 6.44 -5.09
CA LYS A 48 11.27 5.29 -5.50
C LYS A 48 10.73 3.95 -4.97
N CYS A 49 10.33 3.91 -3.69
CA CYS A 49 9.67 2.75 -3.10
C CYS A 49 8.38 2.41 -3.86
N LEU A 50 7.50 3.40 -4.08
CA LEU A 50 6.25 3.23 -4.80
C LEU A 50 6.43 2.78 -6.27
N ASN A 51 7.45 3.29 -6.96
CA ASN A 51 7.78 2.88 -8.33
C ASN A 51 8.25 1.43 -8.44
N SER A 52 8.72 0.85 -7.35
CA SER A 52 9.19 -0.54 -7.25
C SER A 52 8.32 -1.39 -6.33
N LEU A 53 7.09 -0.95 -6.04
CA LEU A 53 6.13 -1.64 -5.19
C LEU A 53 5.73 -3.00 -5.78
N ILE A 54 5.82 -4.05 -4.98
CA ILE A 54 5.52 -5.43 -5.38
C ILE A 54 4.34 -6.02 -4.61
N SER A 55 4.10 -5.59 -3.38
CA SER A 55 2.97 -6.03 -2.56
C SER A 55 2.70 -5.05 -1.43
N ILE A 56 1.52 -5.17 -0.84
CA ILE A 56 1.10 -4.39 0.32
C ILE A 56 0.51 -5.34 1.36
N GLU A 57 0.85 -5.15 2.62
CA GLU A 57 0.22 -5.82 3.74
C GLU A 57 -0.55 -4.81 4.59
N ILE A 58 -1.77 -5.18 4.99
CA ILE A 58 -2.63 -4.37 5.84
C ILE A 58 -2.59 -4.96 7.25
N GLU A 59 -2.02 -4.19 8.17
CA GLU A 59 -1.92 -4.51 9.59
C GLU A 59 -2.69 -3.48 10.41
N GLY A 60 -3.89 -3.85 10.85
CA GLY A 60 -4.79 -2.94 11.58
C GLY A 60 -5.14 -1.68 10.77
N SER A 61 -4.53 -0.56 11.13
CA SER A 61 -4.69 0.78 10.52
C SER A 61 -3.53 1.19 9.59
N GLU A 62 -2.53 0.33 9.42
CA GLU A 62 -1.33 0.63 8.64
C GLU A 62 -1.28 -0.23 7.38
N ALA A 63 -0.63 0.33 6.35
CA ALA A 63 -0.25 -0.38 5.14
C ALA A 63 1.27 -0.49 5.09
N ILE A 64 1.78 -1.72 5.13
CA ILE A 64 3.20 -2.03 4.93
C ILE A 64 3.43 -2.21 3.44
N LEU A 65 4.21 -1.32 2.85
CA LEU A 65 4.55 -1.30 1.45
C LEU A 65 5.85 -2.08 1.24
N HIS A 66 5.79 -3.15 0.45
CA HIS A 66 6.99 -3.93 0.10
C HIS A 66 7.45 -3.56 -1.30
N SER A 67 8.68 -3.08 -1.40
CA SER A 67 9.31 -2.82 -2.68
C SER A 67 10.24 -3.97 -3.09
N LYS A 68 10.70 -3.95 -4.34
CA LYS A 68 11.59 -4.99 -4.89
C LYS A 68 12.94 -5.11 -4.17
N SER A 69 13.39 -4.05 -3.49
CA SER A 69 14.60 -4.07 -2.68
C SER A 69 14.26 -4.67 -1.32
N GLU A 70 14.91 -5.76 -0.94
CA GLU A 70 14.60 -6.54 0.28
C GLU A 70 14.71 -5.73 1.58
N ASN A 71 15.40 -4.60 1.55
CA ASN A 71 15.57 -3.71 2.71
C ASN A 71 14.58 -2.53 2.75
N ASP A 72 13.75 -2.34 1.73
CA ASP A 72 12.86 -1.18 1.62
C ASP A 72 11.40 -1.61 1.79
N SER A 73 11.02 -1.82 3.05
CA SER A 73 9.62 -1.84 3.47
C SER A 73 9.26 -0.53 4.17
N LEU A 74 8.07 0.00 3.92
CA LEU A 74 7.61 1.27 4.49
C LEU A 74 6.20 1.16 5.05
N ALA A 75 6.01 1.57 6.31
CA ALA A 75 4.68 1.73 6.88
C ALA A 75 4.02 3.05 6.43
N LEU A 76 2.75 2.96 6.06
CA LEU A 76 1.90 4.08 5.66
C LEU A 76 0.62 4.05 6.50
N SER A 77 0.36 5.11 7.28
CA SER A 77 -0.93 5.23 7.97
C SER A 77 -2.06 5.42 6.98
N LEU A 78 -3.15 4.69 7.18
CA LEU A 78 -4.40 4.85 6.42
C LEU A 78 -5.40 5.78 7.12
N PHE A 79 -5.07 6.27 8.33
CA PHE A 79 -5.91 7.10 9.20
C PHE A 79 -5.13 8.26 9.82
#